data_AF-A0A942QI91-F1
#
_entry.id   AF-A0A942QI91-F1
#
_cell.length_a   1.000
_cell.length_b   1.000
_cell.length_c   1.000
_cell.angle_alpha   90.00
_cell.angle_beta   90.00
_cell.angle_gamma   90.00
#
_symmetry.space_group_name_H-M   'P 1'
#
loop_
_entity.id
_entity.type
_entity.pdbx_description
1 polymer ?
#
loop_
_entity_poly.entity_id
_entity_poly.type
_entity_poly.pdbx_seq_one_letter_code
_entity_poly.pdbx_strand_id
1 'polypeptide(L)' 'MENREELATYIRQGQAQERLLQQTNIHGKNNQLINEIRKKIKKARKKLKN' A
#
# COMPACT_ATOMS: atom_id res chain seq x y z
N MET A 1 -9.90 11.45 -17.07
CA MET A 1 -9.33 10.09 -16.92
C MET A 1 -8.22 10.01 -15.86
N GLU A 2 -7.90 11.08 -15.13
CA GLU A 2 -6.74 11.15 -14.19
C GLU A 2 -6.84 10.24 -12.96
N ASN A 3 -8.05 10.00 -12.45
CA ASN A 3 -8.23 9.34 -11.15
C ASN A 3 -7.79 7.85 -11.12
N ARG A 4 -7.80 7.16 -12.28
CA ARG A 4 -7.39 5.74 -12.36
C ARG A 4 -5.88 5.56 -12.37
N GLU A 5 -5.15 6.39 -13.11
CA GLU A 5 -3.69 6.33 -13.16
C GLU A 5 -3.05 6.75 -11.84
N GLU A 6 -3.62 7.77 -11.18
CA GLU A 6 -3.21 8.18 -9.84
C GLU A 6 -3.43 7.07 -8.81
N LEU A 7 -4.59 6.42 -8.82
CA LEU A 7 -4.87 5.27 -7.94
C LEU A 7 -3.94 4.09 -8.22
N ALA A 8 -3.64 3.80 -9.48
CA ALA A 8 -2.71 2.73 -9.84
C ALA A 8 -1.28 3.04 -9.36
N THR A 9 -0.85 4.30 -9.48
CA THR A 9 0.46 4.76 -9.01
C THR A 9 0.54 4.71 -7.48
N TYR A 10 -0.50 5.15 -6.78
CA TYR A 10 -0.61 5.04 -5.33
C TYR A 10 -0.50 3.59 -4.84
N ILE A 11 -1.18 2.65 -5.52
CA ILE A 11 -1.11 1.22 -5.20
C ILE A 11 0.32 0.71 -5.37
N ARG A 12 0.99 1.03 -6.49
CA ARG A 12 2.37 0.60 -6.75
C ARG A 12 3.34 1.13 -5.69
N GLN A 13 3.24 2.42 -5.35
CA GLN A 13 4.05 3.03 -4.30
C GLN A 13 3.82 2.38 -2.94
N GLY A 14 2.55 2.16 -2.56
CA GLY A 14 2.22 1.46 -1.33
C GLY A 14 2.81 0.05 -1.27
N GLN A 15 2.75 -0.71 -2.37
CA GLN A 15 3.34 -2.06 -2.43
C GLN A 15 4.88 -2.05 -2.35
N ALA A 16 5.53 -1.02 -2.89
CA ALA A 16 6.97 -0.85 -2.73
C ALA A 16 7.34 -0.56 -1.26
N GLN A 17 6.61 0.36 -0.62
CA GLN A 17 6.82 0.71 0.78
C GLN A 17 6.54 -0.46 1.72
N GLU A 18 5.47 -1.23 1.46
CA GLU A 18 5.14 -2.44 2.22
C GLU A 18 6.31 -3.45 2.19
N ARG A 19 6.89 -3.69 1.01
CA ARG A 19 8.01 -4.62 0.83
C ARG A 19 9.26 -4.17 1.59
N LEU A 20 9.61 -2.89 1.52
CA LEU A 20 10.74 -2.32 2.26
C LEU A 20 10.54 -2.45 3.78
N LEU A 21 9.34 -2.17 4.25
CA LEU A 21 9.01 -2.29 5.67
C LEU A 21 9.02 -3.73 6.15
N GLN A 22 8.58 -4.68 5.33
CA GLN A 22 8.67 -6.10 5.63
C GLN A 22 10.12 -6.58 5.72
N GLN A 23 10.98 -6.15 4.79
CA GLN A 23 12.41 -6.48 4.81
C GLN A 23 13.13 -5.91 6.04
N THR A 24 12.71 -4.73 6.50
CA THR A 24 13.28 -4.05 7.67
C THR A 24 12.50 -4.30 8.96
N ASN A 25 11.56 -5.26 8.97
CA ASN A 25 10.67 -5.51 10.11
C ASN A 25 11.33 -6.32 11.23
N ILE A 26 12.32 -5.74 11.88
CA ILE A 26 13.04 -6.37 12.99
C ILE A 26 12.11 -6.39 14.22
N HIS A 27 11.89 -7.58 14.79
CA HIS A 27 11.01 -7.83 15.95
C HIS A 27 9.57 -7.31 15.79
N GLY A 28 9.06 -7.19 14.55
CA GLY A 28 7.69 -6.75 14.33
C GLY A 28 7.44 -5.26 14.57
N LYS A 29 8.50 -4.43 14.71
CA LYS A 29 8.40 -2.98 14.97
C LYS A 29 7.56 -2.24 13.91
N ASN A 30 7.53 -2.74 12.67
CA ASN A 30 6.80 -2.13 11.56
C ASN A 30 5.42 -2.77 11.32
N ASN A 31 4.96 -3.72 12.14
CA ASN A 31 3.71 -4.45 11.91
C ASN A 31 2.48 -3.54 11.78
N GLN A 32 2.38 -2.52 12.63
CA GLN A 32 1.28 -1.56 12.58
C GLN A 32 1.28 -0.79 11.26
N LEU A 33 2.43 -0.24 10.87
CA LEU A 33 2.59 0.53 9.65
C LEU A 33 2.34 -0.32 8.38
N ILE A 34 2.86 -1.55 8.34
CA ILE A 34 2.59 -2.51 7.27
C ILE A 34 1.09 -2.78 7.14
N ASN A 35 0.39 -2.96 8.26
CA ASN A 35 -1.06 -3.20 8.27
C ASN A 35 -1.86 -1.98 7.79
N GLU A 36 -1.44 -0.77 8.13
CA GLU A 36 -2.05 0.45 7.62
C GLU A 36 -1.88 0.61 6.10
N ILE A 37 -0.67 0.37 5.60
CA ILE A 37 -0.38 0.41 4.16
C ILE A 37 -1.24 -0.62 3.42
N ARG A 38 -1.33 -1.85 3.92
CA ARG A 38 -2.22 -2.89 3.38
C ARG A 38 -3.68 -2.45 3.32
N LYS A 39 -4.20 -1.83 4.39
CA LYS A 39 -5.58 -1.30 4.43
C LYS A 39 -5.79 -0.21 3.36
N LYS A 40 -4.84 0.71 3.23
CA LYS A 40 -4.90 1.80 2.24
C LYS A 40 -4.86 1.27 0.80
N ILE A 41 -3.97 0.32 0.50
CA ILE A 41 -3.91 -0.35 -0.82
C ILE A 41 -5.21 -1.08 -1.12
N LYS A 42 -5.79 -1.82 -0.15
CA LYS A 42 -7.07 -2.51 -0.32
C LYS A 42 -8.20 -1.55 -0.69
N LYS A 43 -8.27 -0.39 -0.02
CA LYS A 43 -9.25 0.66 -0.32
C LYS A 43 -9.05 1.25 -1.72
N ALA A 44 -7.82 1.55 -2.11
CA ALA A 44 -7.49 2.08 -3.43
C ALA A 44 -7.84 1.07 -4.55
N ARG A 45 -7.52 -0.21 -4.36
CA ARG A 45 -7.90 -1.28 -5.30
C ARG A 45 -9.41 -1.39 -5.48
N LYS A 46 -10.20 -1.26 -4.40
CA LYS A 46 -11.66 -1.26 -4.48
C LYS A 46 -12.17 -0.08 -5.31
N LYS A 47 -11.60 1.11 -5.10
CA LYS A 47 -11.94 2.32 -5.89
C LYS A 47 -11.58 2.19 -7.37
N LEU A 48 -10.48 1.51 -7.71
CA LEU A 48 -10.04 1.33 -9.11
C LEU A 48 -10.96 0.37 -9.89
N LYS A 49 -11.51 -0.63 -9.21
CA LYS A 49 -12.41 -1.65 -9.77
C LYS A 49 -13.84 -1.16 -9.97
N ASN A 50 -14.30 -0.23 -9.12
CA ASN A 50 -15.52 0.54 -9.35
C ASN A 50 -15.31 1.57 -10.47
#